data_AF-A0A1E4TNC9-F1
#
_entry.id   AF-A0A1E4TNC9-F1
#
_cell.length_a   1.000
_cell.length_b   1.000
_cell.length_c   1.000
_cell.angle_alpha   90.00
_cell.angle_beta   90.00
_cell.angle_gamma   90.00
#
_symmetry.space_group_name_H-M   'P 1'
#
loop_
_entity.id
_entity.type
_entity.pdbx_description
1 polymer ?
#
loop_
_entity_poly.entity_id
_entity_poly.type
_entity_poly.pdbx_seq_one_letter_code
_entity_poly.pdbx_strand_id
1 'polypeptide(L)'
;LNNFKIAFQNFLESNPGVLQNAEIVPEGDKSLIVLSPLSLEHFFARNWVSKRYISTIVERPQRLLAVSIGIAAALSIYPSSFTLLNSTKLSPLDSSHVIKVHGKNWPAEIERLSNESREKLKDQKLEVPDDWNSGDIYINPHTVIALKSVIGAVETAVDSVFSPGADSGLSPKRSFVVIRPPGHHSHPCLPSGFCLINNVQIGIQYAFEKYDVTHAVILDIDLHHGDGTQDICWLRGGWKPEYGDESLNDEPDNLFDEYEKRSALNGPKVGYFSLHDINSFPTESGFATQANIKNASTCIAAHDLYIWNVHLKPYKDLEDFNRLYERRYIEILRKAEEFLLEARNTHSHLSEKSFESNGKIPAPSPFKAIVMISAGFDGSEYETPSMQRHDVNVPTSFYQRFTKDAIKLSNLYSNGKLISFLEGGYSDGALVSGTFSHLVGLQNKTWNDNWTNETVIKDLTKGCKPKWTALKKPAKTETSRWSNEVIKLGRAMIPK
;
A
#
# COMPACT_ATOMS: atom_id res chain seq x y z
N LEU A 1 7.09 -4.21 19.81
CA LEU A 1 6.10 -3.34 20.52
C LEU A 1 6.36 -3.13 22.00
N ASN A 2 6.81 -4.10 22.81
CA ASN A 2 7.03 -3.85 24.26
C ASN A 2 7.98 -2.67 24.53
N ASN A 3 9.10 -2.61 23.82
CA ASN A 3 10.03 -1.47 23.89
C ASN A 3 9.34 -0.14 23.53
N PHE A 4 8.52 -0.14 22.46
CA PHE A 4 7.74 1.02 22.07
C PHE A 4 6.75 1.44 23.16
N LYS A 5 5.97 0.51 23.75
CA LYS A 5 5.01 0.84 24.81
C LYS A 5 5.67 1.52 26.01
N ILE A 6 6.83 1.01 26.43
CA ILE A 6 7.63 1.62 27.52
C ILE A 6 8.12 3.01 27.11
N ALA A 7 8.70 3.14 25.90
CA ALA A 7 9.19 4.41 25.40
C ALA A 7 8.06 5.46 25.26
N PHE A 8 6.88 5.03 24.82
CA PHE A 8 5.71 5.88 24.64
C PHE A 8 5.12 6.32 25.98
N GLN A 9 5.05 5.43 26.97
CA GLN A 9 4.66 5.80 28.32
C GLN A 9 5.61 6.85 28.92
N ASN A 10 6.93 6.63 28.81
CA ASN A 10 7.92 7.60 29.26
C ASN A 10 7.81 8.95 28.54
N PHE A 11 7.48 8.92 27.24
CA PHE A 11 7.22 10.12 26.45
C PHE A 11 6.00 10.89 27.00
N LEU A 12 4.88 10.22 27.28
CA LEU A 12 3.68 10.84 27.83
C LEU A 12 3.92 11.43 29.22
N GLU A 13 4.65 10.71 30.09
CA GLU A 13 5.04 11.19 31.42
C GLU A 13 5.93 12.44 31.37
N SER A 14 6.82 12.49 30.38
CA SER A 14 7.70 13.65 30.15
C SER A 14 6.99 14.83 29.48
N ASN A 15 5.82 14.60 28.87
CA ASN A 15 5.06 15.60 28.11
C ASN A 15 3.58 15.59 28.52
N PRO A 16 3.25 15.90 29.79
CA PRO A 16 1.87 15.78 30.29
C PRO A 16 0.85 16.64 29.52
N GLY A 17 1.30 17.76 28.94
CA GLY A 17 0.46 18.61 28.08
C GLY A 17 -0.03 17.93 26.80
N VAL A 18 0.68 16.91 26.30
CA VAL A 18 0.25 16.14 25.11
C VAL A 18 -1.01 15.34 25.43
N LEU A 19 -1.09 14.71 26.60
CA LEU A 19 -2.27 13.95 27.00
C LEU A 19 -3.41 14.86 27.46
N GLN A 20 -3.11 15.96 28.17
CA GLN A 20 -4.13 16.91 28.64
C GLN A 20 -4.88 17.60 27.49
N ASN A 21 -4.18 17.87 26.38
CA ASN A 21 -4.78 18.49 25.19
C ASN A 21 -5.26 17.44 24.16
N ALA A 22 -5.08 16.15 24.42
CA ALA A 22 -5.50 15.10 23.51
C ALA A 22 -7.03 14.97 23.52
N GLU A 23 -7.62 14.97 22.34
CA GLU A 23 -9.02 14.61 22.18
C GLU A 23 -9.25 13.14 22.55
N ILE A 24 -10.32 12.86 23.27
CA ILE A 24 -10.72 11.48 23.58
C ILE A 24 -11.36 10.88 22.32
N VAL A 25 -10.64 9.97 21.66
CA VAL A 25 -11.13 9.24 20.49
C VAL A 25 -11.67 7.88 20.94
N PRO A 26 -12.96 7.56 20.68
CA PRO A 26 -13.51 6.23 20.95
C PRO A 26 -12.70 5.14 20.24
N GLU A 27 -12.56 3.96 20.85
CA GLU A 27 -11.72 2.88 20.31
C GLU A 27 -12.09 2.50 18.87
N GLY A 28 -13.38 2.53 18.51
CA GLY A 28 -13.86 2.24 17.16
C GLY A 28 -13.58 3.32 16.10
N ASP A 29 -13.20 4.53 16.52
CA ASP A 29 -12.84 5.62 15.61
C ASP A 29 -11.33 5.82 15.50
N LYS A 30 -10.53 5.11 16.32
CA LYS A 30 -9.08 5.03 16.14
C LYS A 30 -8.73 4.31 14.85
N SER A 31 -7.65 4.74 14.21
CA SER A 31 -7.10 4.04 13.05
C SER A 31 -6.11 2.96 13.52
N LEU A 32 -6.20 1.79 12.91
CA LEU A 32 -5.33 0.66 13.21
C LEU A 32 -4.06 0.71 12.37
N ILE A 33 -2.90 0.68 13.00
CA ILE A 33 -1.61 0.51 12.33
C ILE A 33 -1.17 -0.94 12.51
N VAL A 34 -1.14 -1.70 11.42
CA VAL A 34 -0.72 -3.10 11.41
C VAL A 34 0.74 -3.17 10.97
N LEU A 35 1.62 -3.62 11.87
CA LEU A 35 3.03 -3.85 11.59
C LEU A 35 3.25 -5.32 11.23
N SER A 36 4.04 -5.59 10.18
CA SER A 36 4.48 -6.94 9.81
C SER A 36 5.97 -7.12 10.14
N PRO A 37 6.38 -7.44 11.37
CA PRO A 37 7.80 -7.44 11.77
C PRO A 37 8.66 -8.46 11.01
N LEU A 38 8.11 -9.59 10.56
CA LEU A 38 8.87 -10.60 9.81
C LEU A 38 9.03 -10.24 8.32
N SER A 39 8.40 -9.16 7.84
CA SER A 39 8.67 -8.62 6.51
C SER A 39 10.14 -8.20 6.30
N LEU A 40 10.86 -7.90 7.39
CA LEU A 40 12.29 -7.56 7.39
C LEU A 40 13.19 -8.72 6.94
N GLU A 41 12.68 -9.96 6.95
CA GLU A 41 13.41 -11.15 6.53
C GLU A 41 13.62 -11.22 5.00
N HIS A 42 12.83 -10.47 4.23
CA HIS A 42 13.15 -10.22 2.83
C HIS A 42 14.28 -9.18 2.76
N PHE A 43 15.38 -9.46 2.08
CA PHE A 43 16.48 -8.50 1.90
C PHE A 43 17.39 -8.94 0.75
N PHE A 44 18.08 -7.97 0.17
CA PHE A 44 19.04 -8.21 -0.89
C PHE A 44 20.29 -8.93 -0.35
N ALA A 45 20.52 -10.17 -0.80
CA ALA A 45 21.48 -11.09 -0.19
C ALA A 45 22.77 -11.31 -1.02
N ARG A 46 22.95 -10.62 -2.16
CA ARG A 46 24.15 -10.78 -3.00
C ARG A 46 25.32 -10.04 -2.36
N ASN A 47 26.25 -10.78 -1.73
CA ASN A 47 27.39 -10.20 -1.01
C ASN A 47 28.62 -9.93 -1.90
N TRP A 48 28.62 -10.46 -3.13
CA TRP A 48 29.72 -10.34 -4.09
C TRP A 48 29.61 -9.10 -4.99
N VAL A 49 28.45 -8.43 -5.01
CA VAL A 49 28.27 -7.21 -5.80
C VAL A 49 28.95 -6.02 -5.14
N SER A 50 29.32 -5.03 -5.95
CA SER A 50 29.98 -3.83 -5.44
C SER A 50 29.07 -3.00 -4.51
N LYS A 51 29.68 -2.21 -3.62
CA LYS A 51 28.94 -1.23 -2.80
C LYS A 51 28.12 -0.24 -3.65
N ARG A 52 28.61 0.09 -4.85
CA ARG A 52 27.90 0.95 -5.81
C ARG A 52 26.62 0.28 -6.30
N TYR A 53 26.66 -1.02 -6.58
CA TYR A 53 25.45 -1.79 -6.93
C TYR A 53 24.48 -1.86 -5.75
N ILE A 54 24.97 -2.17 -4.54
CA ILE A 54 24.11 -2.18 -3.34
C ILE A 54 23.40 -0.83 -3.14
N SER A 55 24.04 0.29 -3.48
CA SER A 55 23.41 1.61 -3.36
C SER A 55 22.28 1.88 -4.35
N THR A 56 22.13 1.06 -5.41
CA THR A 56 20.97 1.14 -6.32
C THR A 56 19.79 0.31 -5.81
N ILE A 57 20.00 -0.56 -4.80
CA ILE A 57 18.91 -1.32 -4.17
C ILE A 57 18.20 -0.42 -3.17
N VAL A 58 17.17 0.26 -3.66
CA VAL A 58 16.41 1.26 -2.90
C VAL A 58 15.39 0.61 -1.97
N GLU A 59 14.82 -0.52 -2.37
CA GLU A 59 13.89 -1.30 -1.58
C GLU A 59 14.66 -2.05 -0.49
N ARG A 60 14.86 -1.44 0.68
CA ARG A 60 15.72 -1.94 1.77
C ARG A 60 14.96 -2.09 3.09
N PRO A 61 15.31 -3.04 3.97
CA PRO A 61 14.61 -3.23 5.26
C PRO A 61 14.55 -1.96 6.13
N GLN A 62 15.55 -1.08 6.03
CA GLN A 62 15.62 0.17 6.78
C GLN A 62 14.48 1.17 6.44
N ARG A 63 13.76 0.98 5.33
CA ARG A 63 12.55 1.76 5.01
C ARG A 63 11.53 1.70 6.14
N LEU A 64 11.34 0.53 6.77
CA LEU A 64 10.38 0.38 7.87
C LEU A 64 10.78 1.15 9.13
N LEU A 65 12.07 1.46 9.32
CA LEU A 65 12.51 2.36 10.38
C LEU A 65 12.09 3.82 10.11
N ALA A 66 12.22 4.28 8.87
CA ALA A 66 11.75 5.62 8.49
C ALA A 66 10.22 5.74 8.65
N VAL A 67 9.47 4.71 8.22
CA VAL A 67 8.02 4.62 8.43
C VAL A 67 7.68 4.63 9.92
N SER A 68 8.41 3.89 10.76
CA SER A 68 8.20 3.88 12.21
C SER A 68 8.45 5.23 12.88
N ILE A 69 9.41 6.01 12.37
CA ILE A 69 9.64 7.39 12.82
C ILE A 69 8.46 8.29 12.40
N GLY A 70 7.92 8.12 11.19
CA GLY A 70 6.69 8.82 10.77
C GLY A 70 5.46 8.46 11.61
N ILE A 71 5.29 7.18 11.95
CA ILE A 71 4.25 6.71 12.88
C ILE A 71 4.43 7.35 14.27
N ALA A 72 5.66 7.37 14.77
CA ALA A 72 5.98 8.00 16.05
C ALA A 72 5.70 9.51 16.05
N ALA A 73 5.94 10.20 14.93
CA ALA A 73 5.59 11.60 14.78
C ALA A 73 4.07 11.80 14.92
N ALA A 74 3.27 11.00 14.23
CA ALA A 74 1.80 11.03 14.34
C ALA A 74 1.31 10.76 15.78
N LEU A 75 1.84 9.72 16.43
CA LEU A 75 1.48 9.37 17.82
C LEU A 75 1.91 10.42 18.85
N SER A 76 3.02 11.11 18.60
CA SER A 76 3.49 12.16 19.51
C SER A 76 2.59 13.41 19.51
N ILE A 77 1.84 13.62 18.42
CA ILE A 77 0.87 14.72 18.28
C ILE A 77 -0.55 14.26 18.65
N TYR A 78 -0.91 13.03 18.26
CA TYR A 78 -2.24 12.45 18.43
C TYR A 78 -2.17 11.10 19.16
N PRO A 79 -1.85 11.11 20.47
CA PRO A 79 -1.53 9.89 21.23
C PRO A 79 -2.72 8.95 21.42
N SER A 80 -3.94 9.47 21.34
CA SER A 80 -5.19 8.73 21.53
C SER A 80 -5.82 8.23 20.23
N SER A 81 -5.28 8.61 19.07
CA SER A 81 -5.98 8.44 17.79
C SER A 81 -5.64 7.15 17.04
N PHE A 82 -4.63 6.39 17.48
CA PHE A 82 -4.17 5.20 16.78
C PHE A 82 -4.01 4.01 17.72
N THR A 83 -4.24 2.83 17.17
CA THR A 83 -3.96 1.56 17.83
C THR A 83 -2.88 0.83 17.02
N LEU A 84 -1.81 0.38 17.68
CA LEU A 84 -0.73 -0.38 17.03
C LEU A 84 -0.91 -1.86 17.28
N LEU A 85 -0.82 -2.65 16.21
CA LEU A 85 -0.90 -4.10 16.24
C LEU A 85 0.29 -4.70 15.50
N ASN A 86 1.01 -5.62 16.15
CA ASN A 86 2.00 -6.46 15.47
C ASN A 86 1.28 -7.71 14.97
N SER A 87 1.17 -7.88 13.65
CA SER A 87 0.74 -9.15 13.08
C SER A 87 1.94 -10.07 12.93
N THR A 88 1.97 -11.15 13.71
CA THR A 88 2.91 -12.27 13.54
C THR A 88 2.24 -13.46 12.86
N LYS A 89 1.07 -13.25 12.25
CA LYS A 89 0.33 -14.27 11.52
C LYS A 89 1.15 -14.65 10.29
N LEU A 90 1.38 -15.95 10.10
CA LEU A 90 2.01 -16.50 8.91
C LEU A 90 0.94 -17.23 8.11
N SER A 91 0.43 -16.58 7.08
CA SER A 91 -0.59 -17.16 6.21
C SER A 91 0.07 -17.86 5.03
N PRO A 92 -0.38 -19.07 4.63
CA PRO A 92 0.24 -19.81 3.54
C PRO A 92 0.23 -19.04 2.20
N LEU A 93 1.26 -19.24 1.38
CA LEU A 93 1.35 -18.62 0.04
C LEU A 93 0.34 -19.22 -0.95
N ASP A 94 -0.08 -20.46 -0.70
CA ASP A 94 -1.07 -21.20 -1.48
C ASP A 94 -2.49 -21.03 -0.93
N SER A 95 -2.76 -19.99 -0.13
CA SER A 95 -4.11 -19.66 0.30
C SER A 95 -5.01 -19.33 -0.91
N SER A 96 -6.32 -19.62 -0.81
CA SER A 96 -7.28 -19.42 -1.91
C SER A 96 -7.23 -18.01 -2.50
N HIS A 97 -7.17 -16.99 -1.65
CA HIS A 97 -7.17 -15.59 -2.08
C HIS A 97 -5.84 -15.14 -2.70
N VAL A 98 -4.71 -15.83 -2.44
CA VAL A 98 -3.45 -15.60 -3.15
C VAL A 98 -3.48 -16.29 -4.51
N ILE A 99 -3.90 -17.57 -4.56
CA ILE A 99 -4.02 -18.34 -5.81
C ILE A 99 -4.96 -17.67 -6.81
N LYS A 100 -6.07 -17.09 -6.35
CA LYS A 100 -7.01 -16.39 -7.25
C LYS A 100 -6.49 -15.06 -7.80
N VAL A 101 -5.45 -14.49 -7.19
CA VAL A 101 -4.78 -13.28 -7.69
C VAL A 101 -3.61 -13.64 -8.59
N HIS A 102 -2.84 -14.65 -8.21
CA HIS A 102 -1.55 -14.96 -8.82
C HIS A 102 -1.48 -16.28 -9.59
N GLY A 103 -2.59 -17.02 -9.67
CA GLY A 103 -2.59 -18.38 -10.21
C GLY A 103 -1.98 -19.41 -9.25
N LYS A 104 -2.24 -20.69 -9.56
CA LYS A 104 -1.86 -21.83 -8.70
C LYS A 104 -0.36 -22.12 -8.70
N ASN A 105 0.36 -21.75 -9.76
CA ASN A 105 1.78 -22.08 -9.94
C ASN A 105 2.69 -21.07 -9.24
N TRP A 106 2.28 -19.80 -9.13
CA TRP A 106 3.12 -18.73 -8.62
C TRP A 106 3.61 -18.91 -7.18
N PRO A 107 2.76 -19.33 -6.21
CA PRO A 107 3.23 -19.66 -4.86
C PRO A 107 4.33 -20.71 -4.83
N ALA A 108 4.17 -21.79 -5.60
CA ALA A 108 5.14 -22.88 -5.67
C ALA A 108 6.47 -22.43 -6.29
N GLU A 109 6.41 -21.54 -7.29
CA GLU A 109 7.59 -20.97 -7.93
C GLU A 109 8.39 -20.07 -6.95
N ILE A 110 7.70 -19.22 -6.19
CA ILE A 110 8.34 -18.42 -5.13
C ILE A 110 9.02 -19.32 -4.09
N GLU A 111 8.36 -20.39 -3.65
CA GLU A 111 8.92 -21.33 -2.68
C GLU A 111 10.15 -22.05 -3.26
N ARG A 112 10.07 -22.52 -4.52
CA ARG A 112 11.19 -23.15 -5.24
C ARG A 112 12.40 -22.22 -5.33
N LEU A 113 12.20 -21.00 -5.84
CA LEU A 113 13.27 -20.00 -5.97
C LEU A 113 13.89 -19.65 -4.61
N SER A 114 13.08 -19.50 -3.57
CA SER A 114 13.56 -19.22 -2.22
C SER A 114 14.39 -20.37 -1.65
N ASN A 115 13.97 -21.63 -1.86
CA ASN A 115 14.71 -22.81 -1.42
C ASN A 115 16.06 -22.96 -2.15
N GLU A 116 16.07 -22.74 -3.46
CA GLU A 116 17.29 -22.79 -4.29
C GLU A 116 18.25 -21.62 -4.04
N SER A 117 17.73 -20.47 -3.59
CA SER A 117 18.52 -19.25 -3.42
C SER A 117 19.73 -19.43 -2.50
N ARG A 118 19.66 -20.31 -1.49
CA ARG A 118 20.75 -20.53 -0.53
C ARG A 118 22.05 -20.95 -1.22
N GLU A 119 22.00 -22.02 -2.02
CA GLU A 119 23.19 -22.52 -2.70
C GLU A 119 23.60 -21.60 -3.85
N LYS A 120 22.63 -21.00 -4.58
CA LYS A 120 22.94 -20.03 -5.65
C LYS A 120 23.70 -18.80 -5.11
N LEU A 121 23.23 -18.19 -4.03
CA LEU A 121 23.88 -17.03 -3.39
C LEU A 121 25.28 -17.38 -2.84
N LYS A 122 25.44 -18.57 -2.27
CA LYS A 122 26.74 -19.08 -1.79
C LYS A 122 27.73 -19.28 -2.93
N ASP A 123 27.26 -19.77 -4.07
CA ASP A 123 28.02 -19.93 -5.31
C ASP A 123 28.21 -18.63 -6.11
N GLN A 124 27.72 -17.48 -5.60
CA GLN A 124 27.74 -16.18 -6.29
C GLN A 124 27.00 -16.17 -7.64
N LYS A 125 25.92 -16.95 -7.74
CA LYS A 125 25.01 -17.02 -8.89
C LYS A 125 23.73 -16.24 -8.61
N LEU A 126 23.07 -15.76 -9.67
CA LEU A 126 21.76 -15.14 -9.57
C LEU A 126 20.72 -16.14 -9.06
N GLU A 127 19.97 -15.74 -8.06
CA GLU A 127 18.95 -16.54 -7.37
C GLU A 127 17.56 -16.44 -7.98
N VAL A 128 17.41 -15.58 -8.98
CA VAL A 128 16.20 -15.35 -9.79
C VAL A 128 16.48 -15.73 -11.25
N PRO A 129 15.44 -15.99 -12.06
CA PRO A 129 15.58 -16.21 -13.50
C PRO A 129 16.37 -15.10 -14.23
N ASP A 130 17.11 -15.47 -15.28
CA ASP A 130 18.01 -14.57 -16.02
C ASP A 130 17.27 -13.50 -16.83
N ASP A 131 16.00 -13.75 -17.17
CA ASP A 131 15.11 -12.84 -17.88
C ASP A 131 14.41 -11.82 -16.97
N TRP A 132 14.54 -11.96 -15.64
CA TRP A 132 14.04 -10.97 -14.69
C TRP A 132 15.03 -9.82 -14.51
N ASN A 133 14.52 -8.64 -14.21
CA ASN A 133 15.35 -7.51 -13.80
C ASN A 133 15.94 -7.79 -12.41
N SER A 134 17.14 -8.37 -12.39
CA SER A 134 17.86 -8.71 -11.15
C SER A 134 18.31 -7.47 -10.34
N GLY A 135 18.20 -6.26 -10.88
CA GLY A 135 18.37 -5.01 -10.12
C GLY A 135 17.23 -4.75 -9.15
N ASP A 136 16.02 -5.15 -9.53
CA ASP A 136 14.79 -4.86 -8.79
C ASP A 136 14.20 -6.10 -8.13
N ILE A 137 14.38 -7.28 -8.75
CA ILE A 137 13.89 -8.55 -8.22
C ILE A 137 15.04 -9.36 -7.66
N TYR A 138 14.90 -9.72 -6.39
CA TYR A 138 15.82 -10.57 -5.66
C TYR A 138 15.04 -11.40 -4.65
N ILE A 139 15.58 -12.56 -4.30
CA ILE A 139 14.97 -13.48 -3.34
C ILE A 139 16.07 -13.98 -2.39
N ASN A 140 15.68 -14.46 -1.20
CA ASN A 140 16.59 -15.11 -0.29
C ASN A 140 15.86 -16.26 0.44
N PRO A 141 16.56 -17.10 1.23
CA PRO A 141 15.95 -18.26 1.88
C PRO A 141 14.82 -17.93 2.87
N HIS A 142 14.72 -16.67 3.31
CA HIS A 142 13.73 -16.20 4.27
C HIS A 142 12.60 -15.39 3.61
N THR A 143 12.63 -15.20 2.28
CA THR A 143 11.63 -14.43 1.54
C THR A 143 10.24 -15.05 1.66
N VAL A 144 10.12 -16.39 1.68
CA VAL A 144 8.85 -17.07 1.93
C VAL A 144 8.25 -16.68 3.28
N ILE A 145 9.06 -16.61 4.35
CA ILE A 145 8.56 -16.23 5.68
C ILE A 145 8.09 -14.77 5.67
N ALA A 146 8.84 -13.88 5.02
CA ALA A 146 8.44 -12.49 4.86
C ALA A 146 7.10 -12.36 4.13
N LEU A 147 6.91 -13.05 3.00
CA LEU A 147 5.67 -12.99 2.24
C LEU A 147 4.48 -13.61 3.00
N LYS A 148 4.68 -14.74 3.70
CA LYS A 148 3.65 -15.32 4.58
C LYS A 148 3.23 -14.34 5.70
N SER A 149 4.17 -13.58 6.24
CA SER A 149 3.92 -12.51 7.22
C SER A 149 3.22 -11.30 6.61
N VAL A 150 3.51 -10.96 5.36
CA VAL A 150 2.82 -9.88 4.63
C VAL A 150 1.36 -10.26 4.42
N ILE A 151 1.08 -11.45 3.89
CA ILE A 151 -0.29 -11.97 3.71
C ILE A 151 -1.02 -12.00 5.05
N GLY A 152 -0.37 -12.52 6.10
CA GLY A 152 -0.95 -12.52 7.44
C GLY A 152 -1.30 -11.13 7.97
N ALA A 153 -0.47 -10.11 7.69
CA ALA A 153 -0.75 -8.72 8.05
C ALA A 153 -1.91 -8.12 7.23
N VAL A 154 -1.99 -8.42 5.93
CA VAL A 154 -3.11 -8.04 5.05
C VAL A 154 -4.43 -8.62 5.58
N GLU A 155 -4.46 -9.93 5.85
CA GLU A 155 -5.64 -10.60 6.42
C GLU A 155 -6.03 -10.03 7.78
N THR A 156 -5.03 -9.73 8.64
CA THR A 156 -5.27 -9.11 9.96
C THR A 156 -5.95 -7.75 9.83
N ALA A 157 -5.54 -6.92 8.86
CA ALA A 157 -6.13 -5.61 8.62
C ALA A 157 -7.58 -5.73 8.12
N VAL A 158 -7.83 -6.64 7.17
CA VAL A 158 -9.18 -6.91 6.65
C VAL A 158 -10.09 -7.42 7.75
N ASP A 159 -9.64 -8.42 8.53
CA ASP A 159 -10.40 -8.98 9.64
C ASP A 159 -10.76 -7.90 10.67
N SER A 160 -9.80 -7.02 11.01
CA SER A 160 -10.01 -5.96 12.00
C SER A 160 -11.05 -4.93 11.55
N VAL A 161 -11.16 -4.65 10.24
CA VAL A 161 -12.09 -3.65 9.69
C VAL A 161 -13.50 -4.20 9.44
N PHE A 162 -13.64 -5.51 9.22
CA PHE A 162 -14.94 -6.15 8.95
C PHE A 162 -15.55 -6.91 10.12
N SER A 163 -14.73 -7.55 10.95
CA SER A 163 -15.17 -8.29 12.13
C SER A 163 -14.45 -7.76 13.35
N PRO A 164 -14.88 -6.59 13.84
CA PRO A 164 -14.33 -6.03 15.07
C PRO A 164 -14.52 -7.05 16.20
N GLY A 165 -13.41 -7.60 16.68
CA GLY A 165 -13.45 -8.76 17.56
C GLY A 165 -14.19 -8.43 18.84
N ALA A 166 -15.31 -9.12 19.08
CA ALA A 166 -16.09 -9.02 20.32
C ALA A 166 -15.21 -9.22 21.58
N ASP A 167 -14.11 -9.99 21.45
CA ASP A 167 -13.16 -10.30 22.52
C ASP A 167 -11.96 -9.33 22.61
N SER A 168 -11.68 -8.56 21.55
CA SER A 168 -10.53 -7.64 21.50
C SER A 168 -10.86 -6.20 21.90
N GLY A 169 -12.15 -5.84 21.89
CA GLY A 169 -12.63 -4.47 22.10
C GLY A 169 -12.24 -3.48 20.99
N LEU A 170 -11.52 -3.93 19.95
CA LEU A 170 -11.09 -3.11 18.82
C LEU A 170 -12.13 -3.16 17.71
N SER A 171 -12.51 -1.99 17.19
CA SER A 171 -13.42 -1.88 16.04
C SER A 171 -13.01 -0.79 15.04
N PRO A 172 -11.75 -0.82 14.55
CA PRO A 172 -11.26 0.23 13.67
C PRO A 172 -11.99 0.18 12.33
N LYS A 173 -12.48 1.31 11.86
CA LYS A 173 -12.99 1.43 10.48
C LYS A 173 -11.86 1.54 9.45
N ARG A 174 -10.66 1.93 9.90
CA ARG A 174 -9.55 2.34 9.05
C ARG A 174 -8.26 1.65 9.46
N SER A 175 -7.45 1.24 8.49
CA SER A 175 -6.14 0.68 8.76
C SER A 175 -5.05 1.17 7.82
N PHE A 176 -3.81 1.26 8.36
CA PHE A 176 -2.58 1.38 7.59
C PHE A 176 -1.70 0.16 7.85
N VAL A 177 -1.34 -0.56 6.80
CA VAL A 177 -0.59 -1.81 6.82
C VAL A 177 0.86 -1.52 6.42
N VAL A 178 1.77 -1.71 7.36
CA VAL A 178 3.20 -1.44 7.22
C VAL A 178 3.90 -2.75 6.88
N ILE A 179 4.14 -2.95 5.59
CA ILE A 179 4.61 -4.21 4.99
C ILE A 179 5.76 -3.97 4.00
N ARG A 180 6.50 -5.03 3.72
CA ARG A 180 7.57 -5.12 2.72
C ARG A 180 7.72 -6.60 2.29
N PRO A 181 7.97 -6.93 1.02
CA PRO A 181 8.06 -6.04 -0.16
C PRO A 181 6.72 -5.34 -0.50
N PRO A 182 6.76 -4.29 -1.35
CA PRO A 182 5.56 -3.70 -1.96
C PRO A 182 4.87 -4.69 -2.90
N GLY A 183 3.73 -4.30 -3.49
CA GLY A 183 2.93 -5.20 -4.32
C GLY A 183 2.31 -4.65 -5.59
N HIS A 184 2.18 -3.34 -5.77
CA HIS A 184 1.35 -2.80 -6.87
C HIS A 184 1.86 -3.08 -8.30
N HIS A 185 3.14 -3.44 -8.47
CA HIS A 185 3.74 -3.88 -9.74
C HIS A 185 3.69 -5.40 -9.95
N SER A 186 3.28 -6.19 -8.95
CA SER A 186 3.19 -7.64 -9.12
C SER A 186 1.98 -7.99 -9.98
N HIS A 187 2.26 -8.55 -11.15
CA HIS A 187 1.28 -9.15 -12.05
C HIS A 187 0.83 -10.53 -11.51
N PRO A 188 -0.14 -11.23 -12.14
CA PRO A 188 -0.55 -12.55 -11.69
C PRO A 188 0.62 -13.53 -11.51
N CYS A 189 1.45 -13.75 -12.53
CA CYS A 189 2.56 -14.72 -12.46
C CYS A 189 3.94 -14.11 -12.80
N LEU A 190 4.09 -12.79 -12.67
CA LEU A 190 5.33 -12.09 -13.02
C LEU A 190 5.65 -11.03 -11.96
N PRO A 191 6.86 -11.05 -11.36
CA PRO A 191 7.28 -10.03 -10.43
C PRO A 191 7.88 -8.84 -11.19
N SER A 192 7.70 -7.65 -10.64
CA SER A 192 8.20 -6.41 -11.26
C SER A 192 8.33 -5.33 -10.19
N GLY A 193 9.21 -4.34 -10.39
CA GLY A 193 9.35 -3.18 -9.50
C GLY A 193 9.43 -3.53 -8.00
N PHE A 194 10.30 -4.48 -7.61
CA PHE A 194 10.44 -5.03 -6.25
C PHE A 194 9.23 -5.81 -5.70
N CYS A 195 8.15 -5.95 -6.46
CA CYS A 195 6.91 -6.57 -6.05
C CYS A 195 6.89 -8.06 -6.44
N LEU A 196 6.63 -8.94 -5.46
CA LEU A 196 6.51 -10.39 -5.66
C LEU A 196 5.07 -10.90 -5.58
N ILE A 197 4.21 -10.18 -4.86
CA ILE A 197 2.78 -10.45 -4.70
C ILE A 197 2.02 -9.13 -4.63
N ASN A 198 0.77 -9.08 -5.06
CA ASN A 198 -0.05 -7.87 -5.08
C ASN A 198 -0.89 -7.78 -3.79
N ASN A 199 -0.35 -7.08 -2.79
CA ASN A 199 -0.91 -6.99 -1.44
C ASN A 199 -2.36 -6.47 -1.41
N VAL A 200 -2.66 -5.44 -2.22
CA VAL A 200 -3.99 -4.83 -2.29
C VAL A 200 -5.00 -5.80 -2.89
N GLN A 201 -4.66 -6.45 -4.01
CA GLN A 201 -5.54 -7.41 -4.68
C GLN A 201 -5.78 -8.66 -3.83
N ILE A 202 -4.76 -9.13 -3.10
CA ILE A 202 -4.87 -10.21 -2.10
C ILE A 202 -5.85 -9.80 -0.99
N GLY A 203 -5.73 -8.57 -0.47
CA GLY A 203 -6.64 -8.05 0.55
C GLY A 203 -8.09 -7.95 0.07
N ILE A 204 -8.32 -7.51 -1.17
CA ILE A 204 -9.64 -7.48 -1.79
C ILE A 204 -10.21 -8.89 -1.95
N GLN A 205 -9.41 -9.83 -2.45
CA GLN A 205 -9.85 -11.21 -2.65
C GLN A 205 -10.20 -11.89 -1.31
N TYR A 206 -9.40 -11.68 -0.26
CA TYR A 206 -9.69 -12.19 1.07
C TYR A 206 -10.97 -11.56 1.65
N ALA A 207 -11.18 -10.26 1.46
CA ALA A 207 -12.40 -9.57 1.88
C ALA A 207 -13.66 -10.08 1.14
N PHE A 208 -13.54 -10.42 -0.14
CA PHE A 208 -14.61 -11.07 -0.89
C PHE A 208 -14.92 -12.46 -0.32
N GLU A 209 -13.91 -13.31 -0.16
CA GLU A 209 -14.11 -14.71 0.26
C GLU A 209 -14.66 -14.85 1.68
N LYS A 210 -14.26 -13.95 2.59
CA LYS A 210 -14.62 -14.04 4.01
C LYS A 210 -15.78 -13.15 4.40
N TYR A 211 -15.94 -12.02 3.71
CA TYR A 211 -16.88 -10.98 4.08
C TYR A 211 -17.82 -10.58 2.95
N ASP A 212 -17.90 -11.34 1.87
CA ASP A 212 -18.84 -11.09 0.76
C ASP A 212 -18.73 -9.66 0.20
N VAL A 213 -17.53 -9.09 0.20
CA VAL A 213 -17.27 -7.78 -0.40
C VAL A 213 -17.49 -7.87 -1.90
N THR A 214 -18.54 -7.22 -2.39
CA THR A 214 -18.90 -7.23 -3.82
C THR A 214 -18.07 -6.27 -4.67
N HIS A 215 -17.63 -5.15 -4.09
CA HIS A 215 -16.97 -4.06 -4.81
C HIS A 215 -15.76 -3.52 -4.04
N ALA A 216 -14.69 -3.18 -4.75
CA ALA A 216 -13.53 -2.53 -4.16
C ALA A 216 -13.04 -1.38 -5.03
N VAL A 217 -12.63 -0.28 -4.39
CA VAL A 217 -11.89 0.80 -5.03
C VAL A 217 -10.43 0.67 -4.63
N ILE A 218 -9.52 0.79 -5.59
CA ILE A 218 -8.08 0.98 -5.34
C ILE A 218 -7.72 2.40 -5.75
N LEU A 219 -7.30 3.19 -4.77
CA LEU A 219 -6.72 4.51 -4.98
C LEU A 219 -5.20 4.38 -4.91
N ASP A 220 -4.52 4.54 -6.03
CA ASP A 220 -3.07 4.39 -6.12
C ASP A 220 -2.40 5.76 -6.21
N ILE A 221 -1.61 6.07 -5.19
CA ILE A 221 -0.87 7.34 -5.06
C ILE A 221 0.64 7.13 -5.00
N ASP A 222 1.12 5.92 -5.28
CA ASP A 222 2.53 5.70 -5.58
C ASP A 222 2.93 6.52 -6.81
N LEU A 223 4.16 7.04 -6.84
CA LEU A 223 4.65 7.82 -7.98
C LEU A 223 4.64 6.99 -9.27
N HIS A 224 4.84 5.69 -9.16
CA HIS A 224 4.90 4.76 -10.28
C HIS A 224 3.51 4.23 -10.62
N HIS A 225 3.29 3.94 -11.90
CA HIS A 225 2.04 3.29 -12.31
C HIS A 225 2.00 1.86 -11.78
N GLY A 226 0.98 1.51 -11.00
CA GLY A 226 0.72 0.15 -10.52
C GLY A 226 0.21 -0.77 -11.64
N ASP A 227 1.06 -1.01 -12.63
CA ASP A 227 0.82 -1.87 -13.80
C ASP A 227 0.35 -3.28 -13.43
N GLY A 228 0.96 -3.93 -12.45
CA GLY A 228 0.51 -5.23 -11.95
C GLY A 228 -0.91 -5.20 -11.38
N THR A 229 -1.25 -4.15 -10.65
CA THR A 229 -2.61 -3.95 -10.11
C THR A 229 -3.64 -3.76 -11.22
N GLN A 230 -3.30 -2.95 -12.23
CA GLN A 230 -4.13 -2.73 -13.40
C GLN A 230 -4.33 -4.02 -14.20
N ASP A 231 -3.27 -4.80 -14.40
CA ASP A 231 -3.31 -6.07 -15.12
C ASP A 231 -4.23 -7.11 -14.44
N ILE A 232 -4.18 -7.18 -13.10
CA ILE A 232 -5.12 -8.00 -12.33
C ILE A 232 -6.57 -7.49 -12.48
N CYS A 233 -6.79 -6.19 -12.61
CA CYS A 233 -8.13 -5.65 -12.92
C CYS A 233 -8.62 -6.08 -14.31
N TRP A 234 -7.75 -6.13 -15.32
CA TRP A 234 -8.08 -6.70 -16.64
C TRP A 234 -8.50 -8.17 -16.53
N LEU A 235 -7.73 -8.97 -15.81
CA LEU A 235 -8.04 -10.39 -15.56
C LEU A 235 -9.41 -10.56 -14.88
N ARG A 236 -9.71 -9.75 -13.85
CA ARG A 236 -11.01 -9.76 -13.16
C ARG A 236 -12.18 -9.33 -14.06
N GLY A 237 -11.92 -8.51 -15.07
CA GLY A 237 -12.88 -8.15 -16.11
C GLY A 237 -13.13 -9.25 -17.14
N GLY A 238 -12.46 -10.41 -17.02
CA GLY A 238 -12.57 -11.53 -17.96
C GLY A 238 -11.68 -11.40 -19.21
N TRP A 239 -10.68 -10.52 -19.16
CA TRP A 239 -9.73 -10.28 -20.24
C TRP A 239 -8.41 -11.00 -19.99
N LYS A 240 -7.66 -11.27 -21.05
CA LYS A 240 -6.31 -11.82 -20.91
C LYS A 240 -5.39 -10.74 -20.31
N PRO A 241 -4.59 -11.06 -19.29
CA PRO A 241 -3.57 -10.14 -18.79
C PRO A 241 -2.49 -9.95 -19.87
N GLU A 242 -1.83 -8.81 -19.85
CA GLU A 242 -0.75 -8.52 -20.79
C GLU A 242 0.56 -9.20 -20.39
N TYR A 243 0.73 -9.48 -19.09
CA TYR A 243 1.92 -10.13 -18.53
C TYR A 243 1.53 -11.35 -17.68
N GLY A 244 2.20 -12.49 -17.88
CA GLY A 244 1.94 -13.72 -17.12
C GLY A 244 2.00 -15.01 -17.94
N ASP A 245 1.79 -16.13 -17.25
CA ASP A 245 2.01 -17.52 -17.71
C ASP A 245 1.27 -17.86 -19.02
N GLU A 246 2.01 -18.36 -20.01
CA GLU A 246 1.45 -18.97 -21.23
C GLU A 246 0.64 -20.25 -20.92
N SER A 247 0.73 -20.84 -19.73
CA SER A 247 -0.17 -21.91 -19.29
C SER A 247 -1.58 -21.43 -18.90
N LEU A 248 -1.84 -20.11 -18.88
CA LEU A 248 -3.20 -19.54 -19.00
C LEU A 248 -3.60 -19.37 -20.48
N ASN A 249 -2.70 -19.69 -21.42
CA ASN A 249 -2.83 -19.56 -22.87
C ASN A 249 -2.65 -20.91 -23.64
N ASP A 250 -2.20 -21.99 -23.00
CA ASP A 250 -1.86 -23.29 -23.62
C ASP A 250 -2.98 -24.34 -23.51
N GLU A 251 -4.15 -24.03 -24.09
CA GLU A 251 -4.99 -25.07 -24.70
C GLU A 251 -5.19 -24.67 -26.17
N PRO A 252 -4.41 -25.24 -27.11
CA PRO A 252 -4.70 -25.10 -28.52
C PRO A 252 -6.03 -25.81 -28.78
N ASP A 253 -7.00 -25.07 -29.33
CA ASP A 253 -8.36 -25.52 -29.71
C ASP A 253 -9.44 -25.65 -28.61
N ASN A 254 -9.27 -25.05 -27.43
CA ASN A 254 -10.41 -24.75 -26.58
C ASN A 254 -10.42 -23.29 -26.15
N LEU A 255 -11.60 -22.68 -26.28
CA LEU A 255 -11.97 -21.41 -25.68
C LEU A 255 -11.26 -21.24 -24.33
N PHE A 256 -10.72 -20.06 -24.06
CA PHE A 256 -10.68 -19.52 -22.69
C PHE A 256 -12.01 -19.92 -22.04
N ASP A 257 -11.99 -20.96 -21.21
CA ASP A 257 -13.18 -21.80 -20.97
C ASP A 257 -14.30 -20.88 -20.53
N GLU A 258 -15.49 -20.99 -21.12
CA GLU A 258 -16.65 -20.19 -20.69
C GLU A 258 -16.83 -20.32 -19.16
N TYR A 259 -16.39 -21.44 -18.59
CA TYR A 259 -16.31 -21.70 -17.17
C TYR A 259 -15.25 -20.87 -16.40
N GLU A 260 -14.03 -20.70 -16.92
CA GLU A 260 -13.00 -19.85 -16.31
C GLU A 260 -13.31 -18.36 -16.46
N LYS A 261 -13.86 -17.94 -17.61
CA LYS A 261 -14.47 -16.60 -17.76
C LYS A 261 -15.58 -16.37 -16.75
N ARG A 262 -16.48 -17.34 -16.54
CA ARG A 262 -17.53 -17.26 -15.49
C ARG A 262 -16.93 -17.19 -14.09
N SER A 263 -15.84 -17.91 -13.81
CA SER A 263 -15.15 -17.88 -12.52
C SER A 263 -14.46 -16.54 -12.24
N ALA A 264 -13.80 -15.94 -13.24
CA ALA A 264 -13.24 -14.58 -13.16
C ALA A 264 -14.34 -13.52 -12.97
N LEU A 265 -15.51 -13.71 -13.60
CA LEU A 265 -16.69 -12.88 -13.43
C LEU A 265 -17.40 -13.03 -12.07
N ASN A 266 -17.11 -14.10 -11.31
CA ASN A 266 -17.71 -14.40 -10.01
C ASN A 266 -16.96 -13.78 -8.82
N GLY A 267 -15.90 -13.00 -9.05
CA GLY A 267 -15.15 -12.29 -7.99
C GLY A 267 -15.70 -10.90 -7.66
N PRO A 268 -15.05 -10.17 -6.73
CA PRO A 268 -15.39 -8.78 -6.46
C PRO A 268 -15.08 -7.92 -7.70
N LYS A 269 -15.94 -6.94 -7.98
CA LYS A 269 -15.67 -5.94 -9.01
C LYS A 269 -14.71 -4.89 -8.44
N VAL A 270 -13.67 -4.56 -9.20
CA VAL A 270 -12.58 -3.69 -8.71
C VAL A 270 -12.38 -2.50 -9.65
N GLY A 271 -12.54 -1.29 -9.13
CA GLY A 271 -12.14 -0.06 -9.81
C GLY A 271 -10.73 0.35 -9.40
N TYR A 272 -9.85 0.58 -10.39
CA TYR A 272 -8.46 1.02 -10.18
C TYR A 272 -8.28 2.47 -10.65
N PHE A 273 -7.84 3.34 -9.75
CA PHE A 273 -7.69 4.77 -10.02
C PHE A 273 -6.31 5.22 -9.54
N SER A 274 -5.44 5.59 -10.48
CA SER A 274 -4.02 5.85 -10.20
C SER A 274 -3.62 7.29 -10.55
N LEU A 275 -2.83 7.89 -9.67
CA LEU A 275 -2.17 9.17 -9.87
C LEU A 275 -0.66 8.98 -9.84
N HIS A 276 0.00 9.02 -10.99
CA HIS A 276 1.42 8.66 -11.14
C HIS A 276 2.17 9.59 -12.12
N ASP A 277 3.50 9.56 -12.12
CA ASP A 277 4.32 10.16 -13.18
C ASP A 277 4.43 9.18 -14.37
N ILE A 278 3.82 9.53 -15.50
CA ILE A 278 3.83 8.75 -16.73
C ILE A 278 5.21 8.56 -17.36
N ASN A 279 6.23 9.30 -16.92
CA ASN A 279 7.59 9.12 -17.43
C ASN A 279 8.48 8.30 -16.48
N SER A 280 7.94 7.89 -15.33
CA SER A 280 8.63 7.01 -14.39
C SER A 280 8.32 5.53 -14.69
N PHE A 281 8.93 4.61 -13.96
CA PHE A 281 8.67 3.17 -14.13
C PHE A 281 7.16 2.83 -14.10
N PRO A 282 6.66 1.93 -14.98
CA PRO A 282 7.38 1.10 -15.96
C PRO A 282 7.58 1.76 -17.34
N THR A 283 7.22 3.04 -17.50
CA THR A 283 7.23 3.78 -18.78
C THR A 283 8.45 4.69 -18.94
N GLU A 284 9.46 4.53 -18.09
CA GLU A 284 10.68 5.33 -18.16
C GLU A 284 11.61 4.93 -19.31
N SER A 285 12.57 5.80 -19.63
CA SER A 285 13.56 5.55 -20.69
C SER A 285 14.29 4.23 -20.45
N GLY A 286 14.23 3.32 -21.43
CA GLY A 286 14.80 1.97 -21.35
C GLY A 286 13.77 0.87 -21.10
N PHE A 287 12.62 1.20 -20.51
CA PHE A 287 11.48 0.30 -20.28
C PHE A 287 10.24 0.69 -21.09
N ALA A 288 10.16 1.94 -21.56
CA ALA A 288 9.04 2.47 -22.32
C ALA A 288 8.77 1.66 -23.60
N THR A 289 7.54 1.20 -23.74
CA THR A 289 7.00 0.57 -24.95
C THR A 289 5.72 1.29 -25.35
N GLN A 290 5.28 1.13 -26.61
CA GLN A 290 3.98 1.67 -27.02
C GLN A 290 2.83 1.11 -26.16
N ALA A 291 2.95 -0.13 -25.69
CA ALA A 291 1.90 -0.80 -24.93
C ALA A 291 1.84 -0.28 -23.48
N ASN A 292 2.96 -0.28 -22.74
CA ASN A 292 2.93 0.20 -21.35
C ASN A 292 2.59 1.70 -21.23
N ILE A 293 2.97 2.55 -22.21
CA ILE A 293 2.56 3.95 -22.23
C ILE A 293 1.04 4.09 -22.40
N LYS A 294 0.42 3.27 -23.27
CA LYS A 294 -1.04 3.24 -23.43
C LYS A 294 -1.71 2.75 -22.14
N ASN A 295 -1.16 1.72 -21.52
CA ASN A 295 -1.71 1.16 -20.29
C ASN A 295 -1.66 2.16 -19.14
N ALA A 296 -0.53 2.81 -18.91
CA ALA A 296 -0.39 3.87 -17.92
C ALA A 296 -1.21 5.13 -18.26
N SER A 297 -1.75 5.23 -19.48
CA SER A 297 -2.65 6.33 -19.90
C SER A 297 -4.11 5.90 -20.05
N THR A 298 -4.46 4.68 -19.64
CA THR A 298 -5.80 4.12 -19.88
C THR A 298 -6.84 4.77 -18.98
N CYS A 299 -7.97 5.16 -19.59
CA CYS A 299 -9.17 5.66 -18.93
C CYS A 299 -10.39 4.95 -19.52
N ILE A 300 -10.94 3.97 -18.79
CA ILE A 300 -12.07 3.14 -19.20
C ILE A 300 -13.06 2.97 -18.04
N ALA A 301 -14.34 3.05 -18.35
CA ALA A 301 -15.49 2.80 -17.47
C ALA A 301 -16.55 2.05 -18.29
N ALA A 302 -16.19 0.87 -18.77
CA ALA A 302 -16.97 0.07 -19.71
C ALA A 302 -16.51 -1.39 -19.68
N HIS A 303 -17.35 -2.30 -20.19
CA HIS A 303 -17.02 -3.73 -20.31
C HIS A 303 -16.53 -4.38 -19.00
N ASP A 304 -17.23 -4.09 -17.89
CA ASP A 304 -16.88 -4.55 -16.54
C ASP A 304 -15.51 -4.07 -16.03
N LEU A 305 -14.92 -3.07 -16.68
CA LEU A 305 -13.66 -2.45 -16.30
C LEU A 305 -13.86 -1.00 -15.88
N TYR A 306 -13.23 -0.65 -14.77
CA TYR A 306 -13.13 0.71 -14.25
C TYR A 306 -11.66 1.00 -13.94
N ILE A 307 -10.93 1.54 -14.91
CA ILE A 307 -9.53 1.90 -14.80
C ILE A 307 -9.39 3.37 -15.17
N TRP A 308 -8.84 4.21 -14.30
CA TRP A 308 -8.65 5.62 -14.59
C TRP A 308 -7.27 6.10 -14.15
N ASN A 309 -6.44 6.42 -15.13
CA ASN A 309 -5.09 6.91 -14.89
C ASN A 309 -5.01 8.42 -15.07
N VAL A 310 -4.48 9.11 -14.07
CA VAL A 310 -4.20 10.55 -14.10
C VAL A 310 -2.70 10.76 -13.93
N HIS A 311 -2.12 11.56 -14.83
CA HIS A 311 -0.69 11.84 -14.75
C HIS A 311 -0.40 13.04 -13.86
N LEU A 312 0.58 12.95 -12.99
CA LEU A 312 1.11 14.08 -12.26
C LEU A 312 1.70 15.14 -13.21
N LYS A 313 1.75 16.38 -12.74
CA LYS A 313 2.35 17.52 -13.44
C LYS A 313 3.25 18.31 -12.49
N PRO A 314 4.34 18.91 -13.02
CA PRO A 314 5.11 19.89 -12.26
C PRO A 314 4.21 21.04 -11.81
N TYR A 315 4.56 21.65 -10.67
CA TYR A 315 3.87 22.81 -10.11
C TYR A 315 4.89 23.87 -9.71
N LYS A 316 4.50 25.14 -9.78
CA LYS A 316 5.40 26.27 -9.47
C LYS A 316 5.47 26.61 -7.98
N ASP A 317 4.32 26.53 -7.33
CA ASP A 317 4.11 26.87 -5.92
C ASP A 317 2.91 26.09 -5.38
N LEU A 318 2.64 26.24 -4.08
CA LEU A 318 1.56 25.51 -3.42
C LEU A 318 0.16 25.91 -3.95
N GLU A 319 -0.02 27.14 -4.43
CA GLU A 319 -1.28 27.58 -5.02
C GLU A 319 -1.51 26.86 -6.36
N ASP A 320 -0.47 26.74 -7.18
CA ASP A 320 -0.49 25.99 -8.43
C ASP A 320 -0.77 24.50 -8.20
N PHE A 321 -0.13 23.91 -7.20
CA PHE A 321 -0.41 22.54 -6.79
C PHE A 321 -1.88 22.37 -6.37
N ASN A 322 -2.43 23.30 -5.59
CA ASN A 322 -3.84 23.26 -5.18
C ASN A 322 -4.80 23.32 -6.38
N ARG A 323 -4.49 24.13 -7.40
CA ARG A 323 -5.26 24.17 -8.66
C ARG A 323 -5.17 22.85 -9.42
N LEU A 324 -3.99 22.24 -9.50
CA LEU A 324 -3.81 20.92 -10.12
C LEU A 324 -4.62 19.85 -9.38
N TYR A 325 -4.59 19.87 -8.06
CA TYR A 325 -5.36 18.94 -7.25
C TYR A 325 -6.86 19.07 -7.52
N GLU A 326 -7.41 20.28 -7.42
CA GLU A 326 -8.86 20.54 -7.54
C GLU A 326 -9.42 20.32 -8.94
N ARG A 327 -8.58 20.43 -9.97
CA ARG A 327 -9.01 20.29 -11.36
C ARG A 327 -8.70 18.92 -11.95
N ARG A 328 -7.57 18.31 -11.56
CA ARG A 328 -7.03 17.13 -12.25
C ARG A 328 -6.89 15.94 -11.32
N TYR A 329 -6.24 16.09 -10.16
CA TYR A 329 -5.97 14.94 -9.31
C TYR A 329 -7.21 14.44 -8.57
N ILE A 330 -8.17 15.32 -8.27
CA ILE A 330 -9.46 14.93 -7.70
C ILE A 330 -10.27 13.99 -8.64
N GLU A 331 -9.92 13.93 -9.93
CA GLU A 331 -10.65 13.12 -10.90
C GLU A 331 -10.62 11.62 -10.56
N ILE A 332 -9.51 11.11 -10.01
CA ILE A 332 -9.45 9.71 -9.57
C ILE A 332 -10.48 9.41 -8.47
N LEU A 333 -10.74 10.36 -7.57
CA LEU A 333 -11.75 10.24 -6.51
C LEU A 333 -13.17 10.37 -7.08
N ARG A 334 -13.40 11.27 -8.05
CA ARG A 334 -14.70 11.41 -8.73
C ARG A 334 -15.07 10.14 -9.49
N LYS A 335 -14.12 9.54 -10.21
CA LYS A 335 -14.33 8.30 -10.96
C LYS A 335 -14.52 7.10 -10.06
N ALA A 336 -13.83 7.07 -8.91
CA ALA A 336 -14.09 6.07 -7.88
C ALA A 336 -15.49 6.19 -7.26
N GLU A 337 -15.97 7.41 -7.04
CA GLU A 337 -17.34 7.65 -6.60
C GLU A 337 -18.37 7.22 -7.65
N GLU A 338 -18.16 7.56 -8.92
CA GLU A 338 -19.03 7.15 -10.04
C GLU A 338 -19.18 5.62 -10.09
N PHE A 339 -18.07 4.89 -10.02
CA PHE A 339 -18.05 3.42 -9.97
C PHE A 339 -18.89 2.86 -8.80
N LEU A 340 -18.69 3.37 -7.58
CA LEU A 340 -19.40 2.88 -6.41
C LEU A 340 -20.88 3.26 -6.42
N LEU A 341 -21.22 4.44 -6.93
CA LEU A 341 -22.60 4.90 -7.07
C LEU A 341 -23.37 4.05 -8.08
N GLU A 342 -22.79 3.78 -9.24
CA GLU A 342 -23.39 2.93 -10.26
C GLU A 342 -23.62 1.50 -9.74
N ALA A 343 -22.62 0.94 -9.06
CA ALA A 343 -22.73 -0.38 -8.44
C ALA A 343 -23.86 -0.43 -7.40
N ARG A 344 -23.93 0.54 -6.49
CA ARG A 344 -24.99 0.61 -5.48
C ARG A 344 -26.38 0.69 -6.13
N ASN A 345 -26.55 1.55 -7.12
CA ASN A 345 -27.82 1.72 -7.82
C ASN A 345 -28.22 0.44 -8.57
N THR A 346 -27.27 -0.23 -9.20
CA THR A 346 -27.50 -1.50 -9.91
C THR A 346 -27.97 -2.60 -8.95
N HIS A 347 -27.33 -2.74 -7.79
CA HIS A 347 -27.74 -3.70 -6.76
C HIS A 347 -29.14 -3.42 -6.22
N SER A 348 -29.46 -2.14 -5.97
CA SER A 348 -30.81 -1.73 -5.54
C SER A 348 -31.87 -2.10 -6.60
N HIS A 349 -31.63 -1.76 -7.86
CA HIS A 349 -32.56 -2.06 -8.97
C HIS A 349 -32.78 -3.56 -9.18
N LEU A 350 -31.71 -4.37 -9.11
CA LEU A 350 -31.80 -5.83 -9.23
C LEU A 350 -32.55 -6.45 -8.05
N SER A 351 -32.39 -5.90 -6.84
CA SER A 351 -33.13 -6.34 -5.65
C SER A 351 -34.63 -6.04 -5.79
N GLU A 352 -34.98 -4.86 -6.30
CA GLU A 352 -36.37 -4.48 -6.61
C GLU A 352 -36.99 -5.40 -7.67
N LYS A 353 -36.28 -5.66 -8.77
CA LYS A 353 -36.74 -6.60 -9.81
C LYS A 353 -36.94 -8.03 -9.30
N SER A 354 -36.03 -8.51 -8.45
CA SER A 354 -36.18 -9.81 -7.80
C SER A 354 -37.48 -9.87 -7.00
N PHE A 355 -37.76 -8.83 -6.21
CA PHE A 355 -38.98 -8.70 -5.42
C PHE A 355 -40.24 -8.68 -6.30
N GLU A 356 -40.27 -7.83 -7.34
CA GLU A 356 -41.40 -7.73 -8.29
C GLU A 356 -41.66 -9.03 -9.04
N SER A 357 -40.61 -9.81 -9.33
CA SER A 357 -40.71 -11.07 -10.05
C SER A 357 -41.22 -12.25 -9.21
N ASN A 358 -41.57 -12.02 -7.93
CA ASN A 358 -41.85 -13.06 -6.93
C ASN A 358 -40.73 -14.13 -6.87
N GLY A 359 -39.48 -13.69 -6.96
CA GLY A 359 -38.30 -14.56 -6.88
C GLY A 359 -37.97 -15.37 -8.14
N LYS A 360 -38.61 -15.08 -9.29
CA LYS A 360 -38.21 -15.68 -10.58
C LYS A 360 -36.86 -15.15 -11.07
N ILE A 361 -36.52 -13.92 -10.72
CA ILE A 361 -35.19 -13.34 -10.90
C ILE A 361 -34.47 -13.43 -9.54
N PRO A 362 -33.28 -14.05 -9.45
CA PRO A 362 -32.53 -14.10 -8.20
C PRO A 362 -32.15 -12.70 -7.70
N ALA A 363 -32.28 -12.48 -6.39
CA ALA A 363 -31.77 -11.26 -5.75
C ALA A 363 -30.23 -11.25 -5.80
N PRO A 364 -29.61 -10.09 -6.09
CA PRO A 364 -28.16 -9.97 -5.96
C PRO A 364 -27.76 -10.06 -4.49
N SER A 365 -26.49 -10.33 -4.22
CA SER A 365 -25.94 -10.10 -2.89
C SER A 365 -26.08 -8.61 -2.51
N PRO A 366 -26.25 -8.28 -1.22
CA PRO A 366 -26.28 -6.89 -0.78
C PRO A 366 -25.01 -6.15 -1.23
N PHE A 367 -25.16 -4.92 -1.71
CA PHE A 367 -24.01 -4.08 -2.06
C PHE A 367 -23.10 -3.91 -0.83
N LYS A 368 -21.86 -4.34 -0.97
CA LYS A 368 -20.84 -4.26 0.08
C LYS A 368 -19.52 -3.87 -0.54
N ALA A 369 -18.99 -2.72 -0.13
CA ALA A 369 -17.78 -2.15 -0.70
C ALA A 369 -16.65 -1.96 0.32
N ILE A 370 -15.44 -1.76 -0.19
CA ILE A 370 -14.26 -1.32 0.55
C ILE A 370 -13.42 -0.35 -0.28
N VAL A 371 -12.77 0.62 0.39
CA VAL A 371 -11.78 1.50 -0.22
C VAL A 371 -10.38 1.04 0.19
N MET A 372 -9.52 0.82 -0.80
CA MET A 372 -8.11 0.48 -0.62
C MET A 372 -7.24 1.63 -1.11
N ILE A 373 -6.10 1.87 -0.45
CA ILE A 373 -5.07 2.81 -0.91
C ILE A 373 -3.75 2.07 -1.08
N SER A 374 -3.19 2.11 -2.29
CA SER A 374 -1.78 1.81 -2.55
C SER A 374 -0.98 3.05 -2.18
N ALA A 375 -0.42 3.07 -0.96
CA ALA A 375 0.19 4.25 -0.36
C ALA A 375 1.72 4.22 -0.53
N GLY A 376 2.17 4.59 -1.72
CA GLY A 376 3.57 4.93 -1.99
C GLY A 376 3.88 6.37 -1.58
N PHE A 377 5.11 6.62 -1.12
CA PHE A 377 5.56 7.95 -0.70
C PHE A 377 6.72 8.50 -1.55
N ASP A 378 7.08 7.84 -2.64
CA ASP A 378 8.11 8.26 -3.60
C ASP A 378 7.72 9.49 -4.43
N GLY A 379 6.45 9.88 -4.46
CA GLY A 379 6.02 11.16 -5.00
C GLY A 379 6.40 12.36 -4.11
N SER A 380 6.90 12.16 -2.89
CA SER A 380 7.13 13.20 -1.88
C SER A 380 8.23 14.18 -2.28
N GLU A 381 8.04 15.50 -2.13
CA GLU A 381 9.09 16.53 -2.28
C GLU A 381 10.42 16.24 -1.54
N TYR A 382 10.43 15.32 -0.57
CA TYR A 382 11.61 14.86 0.16
C TYR A 382 12.24 13.57 -0.37
N GLU A 383 11.83 13.09 -1.53
CA GLU A 383 12.40 11.92 -2.19
C GLU A 383 13.71 12.26 -2.93
N THR A 384 14.46 11.22 -3.29
CA THR A 384 15.70 11.35 -4.07
C THR A 384 15.42 11.74 -5.53
N PRO A 385 16.28 12.56 -6.15
CA PRO A 385 16.14 12.90 -7.57
C PRO A 385 16.15 11.71 -8.53
N SER A 386 16.72 10.57 -8.12
CA SER A 386 16.74 9.34 -8.94
C SER A 386 15.40 8.62 -9.01
N MET A 387 14.54 8.80 -7.99
CA MET A 387 13.18 8.27 -7.97
C MET A 387 12.21 9.31 -8.54
N GLN A 388 12.43 10.59 -8.26
CA GLN A 388 11.67 11.70 -8.84
C GLN A 388 12.31 12.22 -10.11
N ARG A 389 12.32 11.36 -11.11
CA ARG A 389 12.73 11.78 -12.44
C ARG A 389 11.68 12.81 -12.94
N HIS A 390 12.08 13.74 -13.80
CA HIS A 390 11.17 14.68 -14.48
C HIS A 390 10.62 15.87 -13.67
N ASP A 391 11.15 16.15 -12.47
CA ASP A 391 10.75 17.30 -11.63
C ASP A 391 9.24 17.28 -11.29
N VAL A 392 8.71 16.06 -11.13
CA VAL A 392 7.32 15.80 -10.75
C VAL A 392 7.33 15.23 -9.34
N ASN A 393 6.70 15.95 -8.41
CA ASN A 393 6.52 15.54 -7.04
C ASN A 393 5.22 16.11 -6.47
N VAL A 394 4.94 15.83 -5.21
CA VAL A 394 3.82 16.36 -4.44
C VAL A 394 4.32 16.90 -3.09
N PRO A 395 3.74 18.00 -2.59
CA PRO A 395 4.08 18.53 -1.27
C PRO A 395 3.61 17.54 -0.20
N THR A 396 4.27 17.55 0.96
CA THR A 396 3.94 16.62 2.06
C THR A 396 2.46 16.68 2.45
N SER A 397 1.83 17.86 2.40
CA SER A 397 0.41 18.06 2.74
C SER A 397 -0.56 17.33 1.78
N PHE A 398 -0.12 16.92 0.59
CA PHE A 398 -0.90 16.12 -0.35
C PHE A 398 -1.39 14.82 0.28
N TYR A 399 -0.50 14.06 0.93
CA TYR A 399 -0.86 12.75 1.49
C TYR A 399 -1.98 12.85 2.52
N GLN A 400 -1.92 13.86 3.40
CA GLN A 400 -3.03 14.17 4.31
C GLN A 400 -4.30 14.51 3.53
N ARG A 401 -4.23 15.44 2.55
CA ARG A 401 -5.40 15.93 1.80
C ARG A 401 -6.10 14.78 1.07
N PHE A 402 -5.33 13.99 0.33
CA PHE A 402 -5.80 12.84 -0.42
C PHE A 402 -6.49 11.82 0.49
N THR A 403 -5.84 11.45 1.60
CA THR A 403 -6.39 10.46 2.53
C THR A 403 -7.67 10.92 3.20
N LYS A 404 -7.83 12.22 3.47
CA LYS A 404 -9.13 12.77 3.94
C LYS A 404 -10.23 12.62 2.89
N ASP A 405 -9.93 12.88 1.63
CA ASP A 405 -10.91 12.75 0.57
C ASP A 405 -11.27 11.27 0.32
N ALA A 406 -10.30 10.35 0.41
CA ALA A 406 -10.56 8.91 0.40
C ALA A 406 -11.44 8.45 1.57
N ILE A 407 -11.30 9.05 2.76
CA ILE A 407 -12.19 8.78 3.90
C ILE A 407 -13.63 9.24 3.64
N LYS A 408 -13.82 10.37 2.93
CA LYS A 408 -15.18 10.81 2.56
C LYS A 408 -15.84 9.75 1.68
N LEU A 409 -15.10 9.24 0.69
CA LEU A 409 -15.57 8.15 -0.17
C LEU A 409 -15.92 6.89 0.65
N SER A 410 -15.04 6.46 1.56
CA SER A 410 -15.30 5.27 2.37
C SER A 410 -16.49 5.44 3.32
N ASN A 411 -16.68 6.64 3.91
CA ASN A 411 -17.84 6.93 4.74
C ASN A 411 -19.16 6.83 3.97
N LEU A 412 -19.18 7.25 2.71
CA LEU A 412 -20.39 7.26 1.88
C LEU A 412 -20.78 5.87 1.35
N TYR A 413 -19.81 5.00 1.04
CA TYR A 413 -20.07 3.77 0.29
C TYR A 413 -19.63 2.48 0.99
N SER A 414 -18.76 2.54 2.00
CA SER A 414 -18.23 1.35 2.71
C SER A 414 -18.42 1.40 4.23
N ASN A 415 -19.25 2.30 4.75
CA ASN A 415 -19.41 2.55 6.20
C ASN A 415 -18.06 2.87 6.89
N GLY A 416 -17.22 3.65 6.20
CA GLY A 416 -15.92 4.10 6.67
C GLY A 416 -14.78 3.09 6.49
N LYS A 417 -15.05 1.90 5.93
CA LYS A 417 -14.06 0.84 5.74
C LYS A 417 -13.01 1.24 4.71
N LEU A 418 -11.79 1.46 5.20
CA LEU A 418 -10.65 1.85 4.39
C LEU A 418 -9.39 1.15 4.87
N ILE A 419 -8.62 0.55 3.96
CA ILE A 419 -7.31 -0.02 4.28
C ILE A 419 -6.27 0.58 3.33
N SER A 420 -5.16 1.03 3.87
CA SER A 420 -4.03 1.55 3.11
C SER A 420 -2.82 0.65 3.31
N PHE A 421 -2.04 0.42 2.26
CA PHE A 421 -0.88 -0.46 2.27
C PHE A 421 0.35 0.33 1.87
N LEU A 422 1.45 0.18 2.61
CA LEU A 422 2.72 0.78 2.24
C LEU A 422 3.23 0.15 0.92
N GLU A 423 3.49 0.99 -0.08
CA GLU A 423 4.08 0.60 -1.37
C GLU A 423 5.52 1.14 -1.50
N GLY A 424 5.78 2.07 -2.42
CA GLY A 424 7.06 2.72 -2.68
C GLY A 424 7.43 3.84 -1.68
N GLY A 425 8.42 4.65 -2.05
CA GLY A 425 9.11 5.60 -1.18
C GLY A 425 10.38 5.04 -0.58
N TYR A 426 11.50 5.69 -0.81
CA TYR A 426 12.84 5.10 -0.65
C TYR A 426 13.82 6.00 0.11
N SER A 427 13.63 7.31 -0.01
CA SER A 427 14.24 8.30 0.85
C SER A 427 13.71 8.18 2.28
N ASP A 428 14.62 8.32 3.26
CA ASP A 428 14.24 8.40 4.67
C ASP A 428 13.27 9.58 4.91
N GLY A 429 13.44 10.69 4.18
CA GLY A 429 12.62 11.91 4.34
C GLY A 429 11.22 11.75 3.76
N ALA A 430 11.12 11.14 2.58
CA ALA A 430 9.86 10.82 1.92
C ALA A 430 9.00 9.89 2.79
N LEU A 431 9.58 8.80 3.29
CA LEU A 431 8.88 7.84 4.14
C LEU A 431 8.44 8.44 5.48
N VAL A 432 9.30 9.21 6.16
CA VAL A 432 8.95 9.85 7.44
C VAL A 432 7.81 10.85 7.26
N SER A 433 7.96 11.77 6.29
CA SER A 433 7.00 12.87 6.06
C SER A 433 5.67 12.36 5.49
N GLY A 434 5.74 11.50 4.48
CA GLY A 434 4.58 10.89 3.83
C GLY A 434 3.76 10.03 4.81
N THR A 435 4.42 9.15 5.58
CA THR A 435 3.73 8.35 6.60
C THR A 435 3.05 9.23 7.64
N PHE A 436 3.74 10.25 8.15
CA PHE A 436 3.17 11.16 9.14
C PHE A 436 1.93 11.89 8.57
N SER A 437 2.06 12.47 7.38
CA SER A 437 0.97 13.17 6.69
C SER A 437 -0.23 12.27 6.40
N HIS A 438 0.03 11.05 5.89
CA HIS A 438 -1.00 10.05 5.64
C HIS A 438 -1.78 9.67 6.91
N LEU A 439 -1.09 9.45 8.04
CA LEU A 439 -1.72 9.11 9.32
C LEU A 439 -2.56 10.26 9.89
N VAL A 440 -2.11 11.51 9.77
CA VAL A 440 -2.91 12.69 10.11
C VAL A 440 -4.19 12.72 9.27
N GLY A 441 -4.07 12.41 7.97
CA GLY A 441 -5.20 12.23 7.06
C GLY A 441 -6.15 11.14 7.51
N LEU A 442 -5.63 9.97 7.94
CA LEU A 442 -6.44 8.85 8.42
C LEU A 442 -7.30 9.19 9.64
N GLN A 443 -6.88 10.19 10.43
CA GLN A 443 -7.65 10.72 11.56
C GLN A 443 -8.54 11.90 11.22
N ASN A 444 -8.67 12.21 9.93
CA ASN A 444 -9.44 13.35 9.43
C ASN A 444 -8.99 14.70 10.04
N LYS A 445 -7.73 14.79 10.49
CA LYS A 445 -7.15 15.99 11.12
C LYS A 445 -6.56 16.92 10.08
N THR A 446 -6.37 18.19 10.46
CA THR A 446 -5.75 19.20 9.60
C THR A 446 -4.23 19.09 9.68
N TRP A 447 -3.57 19.16 8.53
CA TRP A 447 -2.13 19.26 8.47
C TRP A 447 -1.61 20.63 8.92
N ASN A 448 -0.42 20.66 9.52
CA ASN A 448 0.32 21.88 9.84
C ASN A 448 1.70 21.78 9.19
N ASP A 449 2.00 22.65 8.22
CA ASP A 449 3.23 22.60 7.44
C ASP A 449 4.50 22.80 8.28
N ASN A 450 4.40 23.37 9.48
CA ASN A 450 5.54 23.50 10.39
C ASN A 450 6.03 22.15 10.93
N TRP A 451 5.20 21.10 10.87
CA TRP A 451 5.54 19.76 11.34
C TRP A 451 6.56 19.03 10.46
N THR A 452 6.76 19.48 9.22
CA THR A 452 7.68 18.84 8.27
C THR A 452 8.43 19.86 7.44
N ASN A 453 8.79 21.00 8.02
CA ASN A 453 9.73 21.90 7.36
C ASN A 453 11.10 21.21 7.19
N GLU A 454 11.94 21.77 6.32
CA GLU A 454 13.23 21.19 5.95
C GLU A 454 14.12 20.87 7.16
N THR A 455 14.09 21.71 8.21
CA THR A 455 14.88 21.50 9.43
C THR A 455 14.38 20.29 10.21
N VAL A 456 13.06 20.15 10.35
CA VAL A 456 12.43 19.01 11.02
C VAL A 456 12.76 17.71 10.30
N ILE A 457 12.58 17.67 8.97
CA ILE A 457 12.84 16.47 8.19
C ILE A 457 14.31 16.09 8.24
N LYS A 458 15.23 17.06 8.17
CA LYS A 458 16.67 16.81 8.39
C LYS A 458 16.95 16.23 9.77
N ASP A 459 16.26 16.68 10.81
CA ASP A 459 16.44 16.14 12.16
C ASP A 459 15.89 14.73 12.31
N LEU A 460 14.67 14.46 11.85
CA LEU A 460 14.04 13.14 11.90
C LEU A 460 14.82 12.09 11.09
N THR A 461 15.29 12.44 9.89
CA THR A 461 16.05 11.53 9.02
C THR A 461 17.44 11.16 9.56
N LYS A 462 18.03 11.96 10.46
CA LYS A 462 19.22 11.54 11.22
C LYS A 462 18.93 10.30 12.05
N GLY A 463 17.70 10.14 12.54
CA GLY A 463 17.25 8.99 13.33
C GLY A 463 17.24 7.67 12.58
N CYS A 464 17.14 7.73 11.25
CA CYS A 464 17.20 6.56 10.36
C CYS A 464 18.64 6.01 10.21
N LYS A 465 19.67 6.74 10.67
CA LYS A 465 21.06 6.28 10.54
C LYS A 465 21.38 5.23 11.61
N PRO A 466 22.12 4.15 11.27
CA PRO A 466 22.42 3.07 12.21
C PRO A 466 23.10 3.53 13.50
N LYS A 467 24.04 4.48 13.37
CA LYS A 467 24.86 5.04 14.46
C LYS A 467 24.22 6.24 15.17
N TRP A 468 22.93 6.52 14.93
CA TRP A 468 22.27 7.64 15.61
C TRP A 468 22.28 7.43 17.13
N THR A 469 22.58 8.49 17.87
CA THR A 469 22.53 8.51 19.33
C THR A 469 21.66 9.68 19.80
N ALA A 470 20.86 9.44 20.82
CA ALA A 470 20.05 10.49 21.43
C ALA A 470 20.92 11.67 21.90
N LEU A 471 20.39 12.88 21.73
CA LEU A 471 21.05 14.10 22.19
C LEU A 471 21.20 14.06 23.72
N LYS A 472 22.44 14.19 24.20
CA LYS A 472 22.79 14.16 25.64
C LYS A 472 22.56 15.49 26.37
N LYS A 473 22.43 16.60 25.64
CA LYS A 473 22.17 17.95 26.16
C LYS A 473 20.79 18.40 25.66
N PRO A 474 20.05 19.26 26.40
CA PRO A 474 18.75 19.73 25.92
C PRO A 474 18.95 20.36 24.53
N ALA A 475 18.15 19.90 23.56
CA ALA A 475 18.25 20.42 22.22
C ALA A 475 17.89 21.92 22.22
N LYS A 476 18.60 22.69 21.39
CA LYS A 476 18.56 24.16 21.40
C LYS A 476 17.16 24.72 21.11
N THR A 477 16.37 24.01 20.30
CA THR A 477 15.01 24.39 19.90
C THR A 477 14.00 23.34 20.38
N GLU A 478 12.75 23.75 20.55
CA GLU A 478 11.63 22.85 20.85
C GLU A 478 11.48 21.76 19.76
N THR A 479 11.61 22.15 18.50
CA THR A 479 11.58 21.25 17.34
C THR A 479 12.62 20.13 17.41
N SER A 480 13.87 20.44 17.77
CA SER A 480 14.91 19.42 17.88
C SER A 480 14.73 18.55 19.14
N ARG A 481 14.08 19.06 20.20
CA ARG A 481 13.69 18.23 21.37
C ARG A 481 12.60 17.23 20.96
N TRP A 482 11.55 17.71 20.31
CA TRP A 482 10.48 16.87 19.80
C TRP A 482 11.00 15.80 18.84
N SER A 483 11.83 16.20 17.86
CA SER A 483 12.45 15.27 16.90
C SER A 483 13.26 14.18 17.60
N ASN A 484 14.02 14.52 18.64
CA ASN A 484 14.79 13.55 19.41
C ASN A 484 13.91 12.52 20.14
N GLU A 485 12.76 12.94 20.70
CA GLU A 485 11.80 12.00 21.31
C GLU A 485 11.10 11.14 20.26
N VAL A 486 10.65 11.72 19.15
CA VAL A 486 10.05 10.99 18.02
C VAL A 486 10.99 9.91 17.49
N ILE A 487 12.28 10.22 17.32
CA ILE A 487 13.26 9.23 16.86
C ILE A 487 13.40 8.08 17.86
N LYS A 488 13.44 8.35 19.17
CA LYS A 488 13.49 7.29 20.20
C LYS A 488 12.28 6.37 20.10
N LEU A 489 11.09 6.95 19.95
CA LEU A 489 9.84 6.21 19.79
C LEU A 489 9.85 5.34 18.53
N GLY A 490 10.18 5.90 17.37
CA GLY A 490 10.23 5.15 16.10
C GLY A 490 11.24 4.00 16.14
N ARG A 491 12.44 4.24 16.70
CA ARG A 491 13.46 3.19 16.89
C ARG A 491 13.03 2.10 17.88
N ALA A 492 12.10 2.38 18.79
CA ALA A 492 11.58 1.39 19.72
C ALA A 492 10.49 0.48 19.10
N MET A 493 9.96 0.81 17.92
CA MET A 493 8.99 -0.02 17.18
C MET A 493 9.65 -1.15 16.40
N ILE A 494 10.85 -0.91 15.85
CA ILE A 494 11.60 -1.86 15.03
C ILE A 494 12.56 -2.68 15.92
N PRO A 495 12.78 -3.97 15.63
CA PRO A 495 13.85 -4.76 16.26
C PRO A 495 15.23 -4.09 16.09
N LYS A 496 16.15 -4.35 17.03
CA LYS A 496 17.50 -3.73 16.99
C LYS A 496 18.36 -4.25 15.85
#